data_AF-A0A8H3EM10-F1
#
_entry.id   AF-A0A8H3EM10-F1
#
_cell.length_a   1.000
_cell.length_b   1.000
_cell.length_c   1.000
_cell.angle_alpha   90.00
_cell.angle_beta   90.00
_cell.angle_gamma   90.00
#
_symmetry.space_group_name_H-M   'P 1'
#
loop_
_entity.id
_entity.type
_entity.pdbx_description
1 polymer ?
#
loop_
_entity_poly.entity_id
_entity_poly.type
_entity_poly.pdbx_seq_one_letter_code
_entity_poly.pdbx_strand_id
1 'polypeptide(L)'
;MPSLELVDFNIVCAVAGGFIASFGLVSFFLKERLFLSEALIALLFGVIFSPHALDWIRPSSYTKGSDIDVEYITLYFSRLVLGVQLVVAGVQLPSQYLRREWKSLALLLGPGMVIMWIVSSLLVWALVPNTPIVFALAIGACITPTDPVLSNTIVKGRFADANVSEDLQNIIIAESGTNDGLGYPFLFLPLYLIRYVNYGGGQPYGTQTAVGLWFGETLGYQILLSIAYGVVVGWLAKEMLRFAERHNLVDRESFLVFSISIAQLFIIGTCGLIGSDDVLACFIAGNVFTWDDWFRKKTHDDSLQPTIELLLNV
;
A
#
# COMPACT_ATOMS: atom_id res chain seq x y z
N MET A 1 37.79 24.25 15.68
CA MET A 1 37.81 23.23 14.62
C MET A 1 36.40 22.69 14.51
N PRO A 2 35.78 22.61 13.33
CA PRO A 2 34.45 22.01 13.24
C PRO A 2 34.55 20.54 13.64
N SER A 3 33.99 20.19 14.80
CA SER A 3 33.87 18.81 15.25
C SER A 3 32.76 18.16 14.44
N LEU A 4 33.07 17.09 13.72
CA LEU A 4 32.06 16.22 13.11
C LEU A 4 31.31 15.51 14.25
N GLU A 5 30.13 16.03 14.59
CA GLU A 5 29.18 15.31 15.43
C GLU A 5 28.44 14.29 14.56
N LEU A 6 28.86 13.03 14.69
CA LEU A 6 28.21 11.88 14.08
C LEU A 6 26.91 11.59 14.84
N VAL A 7 25.88 12.37 14.53
CA VAL A 7 24.51 12.08 14.97
C VAL A 7 23.89 11.11 13.98
N ASP A 8 23.34 10.00 14.47
CA ASP A 8 22.69 8.95 13.66
C ASP A 8 21.68 9.52 12.66
N PHE A 9 20.89 10.52 13.08
CA PHE A 9 19.96 11.24 12.21
C PHE A 9 20.65 11.92 11.02
N ASN A 10 21.81 12.56 11.25
CA ASN A 10 22.57 13.23 10.18
C ASN A 10 23.15 12.22 9.19
N ILE A 11 23.56 11.04 9.66
CA ILE A 11 24.06 9.96 8.80
C ILE A 11 22.93 9.43 7.92
N VAL A 12 21.76 9.13 8.50
CA VAL A 12 20.59 8.67 7.74
C VAL A 12 20.15 9.71 6.71
N CYS A 13 20.04 10.98 7.09
CA CYS A 13 19.67 12.05 6.16
C CYS A 13 20.72 12.26 5.06
N ALA A 14 22.01 12.16 5.37
CA ALA A 14 23.07 12.30 4.37
C ALA A 14 23.09 11.12 3.39
N VAL A 15 22.89 9.89 3.87
CA VAL A 15 22.85 8.68 3.03
C VAL A 15 21.58 8.66 2.18
N ALA A 16 20.41 8.88 2.77
CA ALA A 16 19.14 8.91 2.05
C ALA A 16 19.08 10.09 1.06
N GLY A 17 19.49 11.29 1.48
CA GLY A 17 19.52 12.46 0.61
C GLY A 17 20.55 12.32 -0.53
N GLY A 18 21.73 11.77 -0.23
CA GLY A 18 22.74 11.45 -1.24
C GLY A 18 22.25 10.40 -2.24
N PHE A 19 21.50 9.40 -1.77
CA PHE A 19 20.87 8.41 -2.61
C PHE A 19 19.83 9.03 -3.52
N ILE A 20 18.84 9.73 -2.98
CA ILE A 20 17.77 10.37 -3.75
C ILE A 20 18.36 11.33 -4.79
N ALA A 21 19.39 12.10 -4.44
CA ALA A 21 20.08 12.98 -5.39
C ALA A 21 20.80 12.20 -6.50
N SER A 22 21.55 11.15 -6.16
CA SER A 22 22.24 10.31 -7.14
C SER A 22 21.26 9.55 -8.05
N PHE A 23 20.21 9.01 -7.46
CA PHE A 23 19.14 8.32 -8.16
C PHE A 23 18.41 9.28 -9.09
N GLY A 24 18.05 10.48 -8.62
CA GLY A 24 17.43 11.52 -9.44
C GLY A 24 18.25 11.89 -10.67
N LEU A 25 19.58 11.96 -10.54
CA LEU A 25 20.50 12.24 -11.65
C LEU A 25 20.58 11.11 -12.68
N VAL A 26 20.47 9.85 -12.25
CA VAL A 26 20.59 8.66 -13.12
C VAL A 26 19.22 8.09 -13.51
N SER A 27 18.14 8.60 -12.91
CA SER A 27 16.75 8.12 -13.06
C SER A 27 16.32 8.05 -14.52
N PHE A 28 16.66 9.05 -15.34
CA PHE A 28 16.35 9.03 -16.77
C PHE A 28 17.01 7.85 -17.50
N PHE A 29 18.28 7.55 -17.18
CA PHE A 29 19.00 6.43 -17.79
C PHE A 29 18.45 5.08 -17.31
N LEU A 30 18.16 4.95 -16.02
CA LEU A 30 17.64 3.70 -15.44
C LEU A 30 16.20 3.41 -15.91
N LYS A 31 15.33 4.44 -15.97
CA LYS A 31 13.93 4.30 -16.35
C LYS A 31 13.72 4.19 -17.85
N GLU A 32 14.29 5.09 -18.65
CA GLU A 32 13.99 5.14 -20.09
C GLU A 32 14.88 4.24 -20.96
N ARG A 33 16.09 3.89 -20.51
CA ARG A 33 17.00 3.02 -21.29
C ARG A 33 17.03 1.58 -20.78
N LEU A 34 17.07 1.38 -19.46
CA LEU A 34 17.21 0.05 -18.86
C LEU A 34 15.87 -0.56 -18.41
N PHE A 35 14.78 0.21 -18.37
CA PHE A 35 13.45 -0.25 -17.94
C PHE A 35 13.47 -0.96 -16.57
N LEU A 36 14.32 -0.49 -15.66
CA LEU A 36 14.42 -1.05 -14.31
C LEU A 36 13.36 -0.44 -13.39
N SER A 37 12.74 -1.27 -12.53
CA SER A 37 11.78 -0.80 -11.54
C SER A 37 12.45 -0.05 -10.38
N GLU A 38 11.77 0.97 -9.85
CA GLU A 38 12.24 1.77 -8.71
C GLU A 38 12.48 0.88 -7.48
N ALA A 39 11.56 -0.05 -7.23
CA ALA A 39 11.64 -0.99 -6.11
C ALA A 39 12.87 -1.90 -6.17
N LEU A 40 13.29 -2.35 -7.36
CA LEU A 40 14.48 -3.18 -7.50
C LEU A 40 15.75 -2.38 -7.18
N ILE A 41 15.80 -1.12 -7.61
CA ILE A 41 16.93 -0.23 -7.35
C ILE A 41 16.99 0.14 -5.86
N ALA A 42 15.84 0.45 -5.25
CA ALA A 42 15.73 0.70 -3.82
C ALA A 42 16.13 -0.53 -2.98
N LEU A 43 15.76 -1.74 -3.41
CA LEU A 43 16.16 -2.98 -2.76
C LEU A 43 17.67 -3.24 -2.85
N LEU A 44 18.27 -3.05 -4.03
CA LEU A 44 19.73 -3.18 -4.20
C LEU A 44 20.47 -2.16 -3.34
N PHE A 45 19.98 -0.93 -3.29
CA PHE A 45 20.50 0.10 -2.40
C PHE A 45 20.38 -0.34 -0.94
N GLY A 46 19.19 -0.75 -0.49
CA GLY A 46 18.98 -1.26 0.86
C GLY A 46 19.97 -2.37 1.24
N VAL A 47 20.25 -3.32 0.33
CA VAL A 47 21.23 -4.39 0.54
C VAL A 47 22.67 -3.86 0.62
N ILE A 48 23.05 -2.90 -0.23
CA ILE A 48 24.39 -2.31 -0.26
C ILE A 48 24.68 -1.48 1.01
N PHE A 49 23.67 -0.76 1.53
CA PHE A 49 23.82 0.08 2.72
C PHE A 49 23.46 -0.65 4.03
N SER A 50 22.96 -1.89 3.92
CA SER A 50 22.73 -2.81 5.03
C SER A 50 24.01 -3.11 5.81
N PRO A 51 23.91 -3.54 7.09
CA PRO A 51 25.05 -3.99 7.88
C PRO A 51 25.91 -5.07 7.23
N HIS A 52 25.37 -5.82 6.26
CA HIS A 52 26.09 -6.87 5.54
C HIS A 52 27.09 -6.35 4.49
N ALA A 53 27.03 -5.08 4.10
CA ALA A 53 27.88 -4.50 3.06
C ALA A 53 28.62 -3.24 3.53
N LEU A 54 28.02 -2.04 3.39
CA LEU A 54 28.67 -0.77 3.77
C LEU A 54 28.49 -0.42 5.25
N ASP A 55 27.49 -1.00 5.94
CA ASP A 55 27.25 -0.84 7.37
C ASP A 55 27.05 0.63 7.82
N TRP A 56 26.50 1.45 6.92
CA TRP A 56 26.20 2.87 7.16
C TRP A 56 24.80 3.08 7.73
N ILE A 57 23.86 2.15 7.46
CA ILE A 57 22.52 2.16 8.05
C ILE A 57 22.43 0.96 8.97
N ARG A 58 22.40 1.21 10.28
CA ARG A 58 22.27 0.18 11.33
C ARG A 58 20.94 0.33 12.08
N PRO A 59 19.85 -0.28 11.59
CA PRO A 59 18.56 -0.22 12.26
C PRO A 59 18.62 -0.63 13.74
N SER A 60 19.44 -1.63 14.05
CA SER A 60 19.63 -2.14 15.41
C SER A 60 20.38 -1.19 16.35
N SER A 61 21.25 -0.30 15.84
CA SER A 61 21.87 0.72 16.71
C SER A 61 20.92 1.89 16.97
N TYR A 62 20.06 2.22 16.00
CA TYR A 62 19.08 3.31 16.13
C TYR A 62 18.00 3.01 17.18
N THR A 63 17.69 1.73 17.40
CA THR A 63 16.72 1.29 18.42
C THR A 63 17.37 0.80 19.72
N LYS A 64 18.64 1.14 19.96
CA LYS A 64 19.39 0.69 21.17
C LYS A 64 19.40 -0.84 21.34
N GLY A 65 19.41 -1.59 20.24
CA GLY A 65 19.49 -3.06 20.23
C GLY A 65 18.17 -3.79 20.44
N SER A 66 17.03 -3.11 20.31
CA SER A 66 15.70 -3.72 20.38
C SER A 66 15.19 -4.03 18.97
N ASP A 67 15.13 -5.32 18.62
CA ASP A 67 14.59 -5.78 17.32
C ASP A 67 13.10 -5.46 17.19
N ILE A 68 12.37 -5.47 18.31
CA ILE A 68 10.93 -5.17 18.38
C ILE A 68 10.66 -3.74 17.93
N ASP A 69 11.49 -2.78 18.33
CA ASP A 69 11.30 -1.37 17.96
C ASP A 69 11.58 -1.15 16.47
N VAL A 70 12.50 -1.93 15.87
CA VAL A 70 12.75 -1.89 14.41
C VAL A 70 11.53 -2.39 13.66
N GLU A 71 10.93 -3.49 14.10
CA GLU A 71 9.69 -4.04 13.53
C GLU A 71 8.53 -3.05 13.64
N TYR A 72 8.37 -2.38 14.78
CA TYR A 72 7.33 -1.36 14.96
C TYR A 72 7.53 -0.16 14.02
N ILE A 73 8.74 0.39 13.95
CA ILE A 73 9.03 1.52 13.06
C ILE A 73 8.77 1.13 11.60
N THR A 74 9.22 -0.06 11.19
CA THR A 74 9.01 -0.58 9.84
C THR A 74 7.53 -0.73 9.54
N LEU A 75 6.76 -1.31 10.46
CA LEU A 75 5.31 -1.51 10.31
C LEU A 75 4.59 -0.17 10.11
N TYR A 76 4.83 0.82 10.97
CA TYR A 76 4.14 2.11 10.86
C TYR A 76 4.59 2.92 9.64
N PHE A 77 5.86 2.82 9.26
CA PHE A 77 6.37 3.44 8.04
C PHE A 77 5.74 2.80 6.79
N SER A 78 5.72 1.47 6.70
CA SER A 78 5.05 0.76 5.61
C SER A 78 3.55 1.09 5.52
N ARG A 79 2.85 1.19 6.66
CA ARG A 79 1.44 1.64 6.67
C ARG A 79 1.28 3.05 6.11
N LEU A 80 2.17 3.97 6.46
CA LEU A 80 2.15 5.32 5.91
C LEU A 80 2.35 5.31 4.40
N VAL A 81 3.38 4.61 3.92
CA VAL A 81 3.73 4.51 2.49
C VAL A 81 2.59 3.87 1.68
N LEU A 82 2.07 2.72 2.12
CA LEU A 82 0.95 2.02 1.46
C LEU A 82 -0.30 2.90 1.40
N GLY A 83 -0.62 3.63 2.47
CA GLY A 83 -1.75 4.54 2.44
C GLY A 83 -1.60 5.66 1.41
N VAL A 84 -0.39 6.21 1.19
CA VAL A 84 -0.16 7.23 0.14
C VAL A 84 -0.46 6.61 -1.21
N GLN A 85 0.16 5.46 -1.47
CA GLN A 85 0.09 4.77 -2.75
C GLN A 85 -1.36 4.40 -3.11
N LEU A 86 -2.15 3.97 -2.13
CA LEU A 86 -3.54 3.56 -2.35
C LEU A 86 -4.48 4.73 -2.58
N VAL A 87 -4.29 5.86 -1.90
CA VAL A 87 -5.03 7.09 -2.20
C VAL A 87 -4.71 7.55 -3.62
N VAL A 88 -3.43 7.57 -3.99
CA VAL A 88 -2.98 7.99 -5.32
C VAL A 88 -3.52 7.05 -6.41
N ALA A 89 -3.45 5.73 -6.19
CA ALA A 89 -4.05 4.74 -7.09
C ALA A 89 -5.56 4.96 -7.25
N GLY A 90 -6.29 5.23 -6.16
CA GLY A 90 -7.71 5.55 -6.19
C GLY A 90 -8.03 6.85 -6.95
N VAL A 91 -7.17 7.87 -6.83
CA VAL A 91 -7.33 9.17 -7.51
C VAL A 91 -7.05 9.11 -9.01
N GLN A 92 -6.19 8.19 -9.45
CA GLN A 92 -5.86 8.03 -10.87
C GLN A 92 -6.99 7.36 -11.66
N LEU A 93 -7.86 6.58 -10.99
CA LEU A 93 -8.95 5.86 -11.64
C LEU A 93 -10.02 6.81 -12.22
N PRO A 94 -10.58 6.47 -13.40
CA PRO A 94 -11.66 7.25 -14.01
C PRO A 94 -12.95 7.22 -13.18
N SER A 95 -13.81 8.22 -13.41
CA SER A 95 -15.05 8.38 -12.66
C SER A 95 -15.92 7.12 -12.69
N GLN A 96 -16.31 6.65 -11.51
CA GLN A 96 -17.21 5.50 -11.32
C GLN A 96 -16.69 4.18 -11.92
N TYR A 97 -15.37 4.06 -12.11
CA TYR A 97 -14.78 2.89 -12.76
C TYR A 97 -15.07 1.57 -12.02
N LEU A 98 -15.02 1.56 -10.67
CA LEU A 98 -15.38 0.37 -9.88
C LEU A 98 -16.83 -0.09 -10.13
N ARG A 99 -17.76 0.83 -10.42
CA ARG A 99 -19.15 0.48 -10.76
C ARG A 99 -19.31 0.07 -12.21
N ARG A 100 -18.52 0.64 -13.11
CA ARG A 100 -18.56 0.33 -14.54
C ARG A 100 -18.02 -1.06 -14.82
N GLU A 101 -16.87 -1.39 -14.25
CA GLU A 101 -16.15 -2.65 -14.46
C GLU A 101 -16.32 -3.65 -13.30
N TRP A 102 -17.39 -3.51 -12.50
CA TRP A 102 -17.62 -4.35 -11.32
C TRP A 102 -17.64 -5.85 -11.62
N LYS A 103 -18.09 -6.26 -12.82
CA LYS A 103 -18.09 -7.68 -13.24
C LYS A 103 -16.68 -8.20 -13.44
N SER A 104 -15.84 -7.41 -14.13
CA SER A 104 -14.45 -7.72 -14.43
C SER A 104 -13.65 -7.77 -13.13
N LEU A 105 -13.82 -6.77 -12.26
CA LEU A 105 -13.17 -6.72 -10.94
C LEU A 105 -13.66 -7.85 -10.01
N ALA A 106 -14.96 -8.17 -9.98
CA ALA A 106 -15.47 -9.27 -9.17
C ALA A 106 -14.95 -10.64 -9.62
N LEU A 107 -14.69 -10.82 -10.93
CA LEU A 107 -14.09 -12.05 -11.46
C LEU A 107 -12.62 -12.17 -11.05
N LEU A 108 -11.86 -11.07 -11.08
CA LEU A 108 -10.44 -11.05 -10.70
C LEU A 108 -10.27 -11.18 -9.17
N LEU A 109 -10.93 -10.33 -8.41
CA LEU A 109 -10.82 -10.27 -6.94
C LEU A 109 -11.54 -11.43 -6.24
N GLY A 110 -12.55 -12.03 -6.88
CA GLY A 110 -13.27 -13.18 -6.33
C GLY A 110 -12.54 -14.49 -6.63
N PRO A 111 -12.93 -15.21 -7.69
CA PRO A 111 -12.34 -16.51 -7.99
C PRO A 111 -10.86 -16.43 -8.37
N GLY A 112 -10.41 -15.36 -9.04
CA GLY A 112 -9.00 -15.19 -9.40
C GLY A 112 -8.09 -15.18 -8.16
N MET A 113 -8.36 -14.28 -7.22
CA MET A 113 -7.61 -14.15 -5.97
C MET A 113 -7.63 -15.42 -5.12
N VAL A 114 -8.79 -16.09 -5.01
CA VAL A 114 -8.91 -17.36 -4.26
C VAL A 114 -8.06 -18.45 -4.90
N ILE A 115 -8.07 -18.57 -6.23
CA ILE A 115 -7.26 -19.56 -6.95
C ILE A 115 -5.77 -19.25 -6.76
N MET A 116 -5.35 -17.99 -6.92
CA MET A 116 -3.97 -17.58 -6.67
C MET A 116 -3.52 -17.94 -5.26
N TRP A 117 -4.34 -17.65 -4.25
CA TRP A 117 -4.04 -17.97 -2.87
C TRP A 117 -3.87 -19.47 -2.62
N ILE A 118 -4.78 -20.30 -3.15
CA ILE A 118 -4.72 -21.76 -3.00
C ILE A 118 -3.47 -22.32 -3.70
N VAL A 119 -3.20 -21.90 -4.94
CA VAL A 119 -2.06 -22.39 -5.71
C VAL A 119 -0.74 -22.01 -5.02
N SER A 120 -0.59 -20.75 -4.61
CA SER A 120 0.60 -20.28 -3.89
C SER A 120 0.80 -21.01 -2.57
N SER A 121 -0.27 -21.23 -1.80
CA SER A 121 -0.21 -21.98 -0.53
C SER A 121 0.18 -23.45 -0.75
N LEU A 122 -0.35 -24.09 -1.78
CA LEU A 122 -0.01 -25.47 -2.14
C LEU A 122 1.45 -25.60 -2.59
N LEU A 123 1.95 -24.63 -3.36
CA LEU A 123 3.35 -24.60 -3.77
C LEU A 123 4.30 -24.46 -2.57
N VAL A 124 3.99 -23.58 -1.62
CA VAL A 124 4.78 -23.41 -0.39
C VAL A 124 4.76 -24.70 0.43
N TRP A 125 3.59 -25.33 0.58
CA TRP A 125 3.46 -26.59 1.30
C TRP A 125 4.24 -27.74 0.64
N ALA A 126 4.28 -27.79 -0.69
CA ALA A 126 5.02 -28.81 -1.43
C ALA A 126 6.55 -28.60 -1.39
N LEU A 127 7.00 -27.34 -1.38
CA LEU A 127 8.42 -26.98 -1.46
C LEU A 127 9.11 -26.99 -0.09
N VAL A 128 8.39 -26.70 0.99
CA VAL A 128 8.95 -26.65 2.35
C VAL A 128 8.55 -27.89 3.16
N PRO A 129 9.45 -28.87 3.34
CA PRO A 129 9.15 -30.05 4.14
C PRO A 129 8.89 -29.68 5.61
N ASN A 130 7.91 -30.35 6.24
CA ASN A 130 7.48 -30.19 7.64
C ASN A 130 6.72 -28.90 8.03
N THR A 131 6.21 -28.10 7.07
CA THR A 131 5.32 -26.97 7.42
C THR A 131 3.86 -27.39 7.55
N PRO A 132 3.16 -27.06 8.67
CA PRO A 132 1.72 -27.23 8.76
C PRO A 132 1.00 -26.42 7.69
N ILE A 133 -0.05 -26.98 7.10
CA ILE A 133 -0.84 -26.37 6.00
C ILE A 133 -1.29 -24.94 6.35
N VAL A 134 -1.57 -24.67 7.63
CA VAL A 134 -2.01 -23.35 8.10
C VAL A 134 -0.92 -22.27 7.94
N PHE A 135 0.35 -22.61 8.16
CA PHE A 135 1.45 -21.67 7.92
C PHE A 135 1.67 -21.44 6.42
N ALA A 136 1.52 -22.49 5.61
CA ALA A 136 1.58 -22.36 4.15
C ALA A 136 0.45 -21.47 3.60
N LEU A 137 -0.76 -21.55 4.18
CA LEU A 137 -1.87 -20.66 3.86
C LEU A 137 -1.60 -19.21 4.27
N ALA A 138 -0.95 -18.98 5.40
CA ALA A 138 -0.56 -17.63 5.84
C ALA A 138 0.50 -17.03 4.90
N ILE A 139 1.52 -17.80 4.54
CA ILE A 139 2.55 -17.36 3.58
C ILE A 139 1.93 -17.11 2.20
N GLY A 140 1.06 -18.00 1.74
CA GLY A 140 0.33 -17.81 0.49
C GLY A 140 -0.49 -16.52 0.51
N ALA A 141 -1.14 -16.20 1.63
CA ALA A 141 -1.91 -14.97 1.78
C ALA A 141 -1.05 -13.70 1.71
N CYS A 142 0.21 -13.75 2.13
CA CYS A 142 1.14 -12.62 1.97
C CYS A 142 1.62 -12.44 0.51
N ILE A 143 1.55 -13.48 -0.32
CA ILE A 143 2.03 -13.47 -1.72
C ILE A 143 0.91 -13.11 -2.70
N THR A 144 -0.35 -13.37 -2.36
CA THR A 144 -1.51 -13.13 -3.23
C THR A 144 -1.76 -11.64 -3.58
N PRO A 145 -1.59 -10.66 -2.68
CA PRO A 145 -1.83 -9.26 -2.99
C PRO A 145 -0.86 -8.75 -4.07
N THR A 146 -1.38 -8.00 -5.02
CA THR A 146 -0.64 -7.44 -6.15
C THR A 146 -0.46 -5.94 -5.97
N ASP A 147 0.79 -5.48 -5.91
CA ASP A 147 1.13 -4.12 -5.55
C ASP A 147 0.89 -3.10 -6.70
N PRO A 148 0.13 -2.01 -6.47
CA PRO A 148 -0.06 -0.95 -7.45
C PRO A 148 1.24 -0.22 -7.84
N VAL A 149 2.25 -0.16 -6.98
CA VAL A 149 3.55 0.50 -7.24
C VAL A 149 4.36 -0.28 -8.26
N LEU A 150 4.50 -1.59 -8.04
CA LEU A 150 5.19 -2.46 -8.99
C LEU A 150 4.42 -2.51 -10.32
N SER A 151 3.10 -2.61 -10.27
CA SER A 151 2.24 -2.57 -11.45
C SER A 151 2.35 -1.24 -12.20
N ASN A 152 2.51 -0.10 -11.50
CA ASN A 152 2.69 1.21 -12.12
C ASN A 152 3.92 1.26 -13.04
N THR A 153 4.96 0.46 -12.78
CA THR A 153 6.14 0.42 -13.68
C THR A 153 5.85 -0.22 -15.04
N ILE A 154 4.82 -1.07 -15.12
CA ILE A 154 4.36 -1.74 -16.34
C ILE A 154 3.25 -0.94 -17.02
N VAL A 155 2.46 -0.24 -16.21
CA VAL A 155 1.28 0.52 -16.63
C VAL A 155 1.63 1.94 -17.07
N LYS A 156 2.70 2.54 -16.54
CA LYS A 156 3.13 3.90 -16.87
C LYS A 156 4.49 3.93 -17.56
N GLY A 157 4.64 4.88 -18.48
CA GLY A 157 5.90 5.20 -19.14
C GLY A 157 5.86 4.97 -20.65
N ARG A 158 6.90 5.42 -21.35
CA ARG A 158 6.94 5.43 -22.83
C ARG A 158 6.70 4.08 -23.49
N PHE A 159 7.02 2.98 -22.81
CA PHE A 159 6.75 1.62 -23.29
C PHE A 159 5.28 1.22 -23.07
N ALA A 160 4.71 1.56 -21.93
CA ALA A 160 3.31 1.27 -21.60
C ALA A 160 2.36 2.07 -22.48
N ASP A 161 2.62 3.37 -22.68
CA ASP A 161 1.81 4.25 -23.53
C ASP A 161 1.78 3.79 -25.00
N ALA A 162 2.85 3.10 -25.45
CA ALA A 162 2.94 2.58 -26.80
C ALA A 162 2.29 1.20 -26.98
N ASN A 163 2.24 0.37 -25.92
CA ASN A 163 1.93 -1.06 -26.02
C ASN A 163 0.73 -1.52 -25.19
N VAL A 164 0.25 -0.71 -24.24
CA VAL A 164 -0.82 -1.07 -23.29
C VAL A 164 -1.97 -0.07 -23.42
N SER A 165 -3.18 -0.56 -23.70
CA SER A 165 -4.37 0.29 -23.80
C SER A 165 -4.74 0.91 -22.45
N GLU A 166 -5.23 2.15 -22.46
CA GLU A 166 -5.69 2.85 -21.25
C GLU A 166 -6.70 2.03 -20.43
N ASP A 167 -7.57 1.27 -21.08
CA ASP A 167 -8.54 0.41 -20.40
C ASP A 167 -7.87 -0.73 -19.59
N LEU A 168 -6.77 -1.30 -20.11
CA LEU A 168 -6.00 -2.32 -19.40
C LEU A 168 -5.15 -1.71 -18.27
N GLN A 169 -4.65 -0.49 -18.48
CA GLN A 169 -3.96 0.26 -17.43
C GLN A 169 -4.88 0.51 -16.22
N ASN A 170 -6.10 0.99 -16.49
CA ASN A 170 -7.09 1.28 -15.46
C ASN A 170 -7.55 0.03 -14.71
N ILE A 171 -7.73 -1.12 -15.39
CA ILE A 171 -8.16 -2.35 -14.72
C ILE A 171 -7.06 -2.90 -13.80
N ILE A 172 -5.78 -2.82 -14.21
CA ILE A 172 -4.65 -3.27 -13.40
C ILE A 172 -4.49 -2.42 -12.13
N ILE A 173 -4.62 -1.09 -12.25
CA ILE A 173 -4.57 -0.18 -11.09
C ILE A 173 -5.75 -0.44 -10.16
N ALA A 174 -6.96 -0.63 -10.70
CA ALA A 174 -8.16 -0.91 -9.91
C ALA A 174 -8.10 -2.27 -9.19
N GLU A 175 -7.60 -3.30 -9.89
CA GLU A 175 -7.35 -4.62 -9.31
C GLU A 175 -6.34 -4.51 -8.18
N SER A 176 -5.15 -3.95 -8.45
CA SER A 176 -4.05 -3.87 -7.48
C SER A 176 -4.45 -3.09 -6.21
N GLY A 177 -5.09 -1.92 -6.37
CA GLY A 177 -5.51 -1.12 -5.21
C GLY A 177 -6.67 -1.71 -4.40
N THR A 178 -7.57 -2.47 -5.03
CA THR A 178 -8.64 -3.17 -4.28
C THR A 178 -8.13 -4.44 -3.63
N ASN A 179 -7.19 -5.13 -4.28
CA ASN A 179 -6.58 -6.37 -3.82
C ASN A 179 -5.79 -6.17 -2.52
N ASP A 180 -5.07 -5.05 -2.36
CA ASP A 180 -4.35 -4.72 -1.14
C ASP A 180 -5.25 -4.65 0.10
N GLY A 181 -6.46 -4.08 -0.04
CA GLY A 181 -7.46 -4.08 1.05
C GLY A 181 -8.16 -5.42 1.22
N LEU A 182 -8.45 -6.13 0.12
CA LEU A 182 -9.10 -7.45 0.18
C LEU A 182 -8.16 -8.60 0.57
N GLY A 183 -6.85 -8.35 0.70
CA GLY A 183 -5.86 -9.29 1.22
C GLY A 183 -6.02 -9.63 2.70
N TYR A 184 -6.58 -8.71 3.48
CA TYR A 184 -6.80 -8.87 4.93
C TYR A 184 -7.59 -10.16 5.28
N PRO A 185 -8.75 -10.43 4.67
CA PRO A 185 -9.48 -11.70 4.83
C PRO A 185 -8.62 -12.96 4.62
N PHE A 186 -7.76 -12.97 3.61
CA PHE A 186 -6.94 -14.13 3.29
C PHE A 186 -5.83 -14.34 4.33
N LEU A 187 -5.33 -13.27 4.95
CA LEU A 187 -4.29 -13.34 5.98
C LEU A 187 -4.86 -13.66 7.36
N PHE A 188 -5.98 -13.06 7.74
CA PHE A 188 -6.59 -13.26 9.05
C PHE A 188 -7.20 -14.66 9.23
N LEU A 189 -7.67 -15.31 8.16
CA LEU A 189 -8.19 -16.68 8.24
C LEU A 189 -7.13 -17.69 8.72
N PRO A 190 -5.94 -17.79 8.11
CA PRO A 190 -4.83 -18.59 8.62
C PRO A 190 -4.36 -18.16 10.01
N LEU A 191 -4.30 -16.86 10.31
CA LEU A 191 -3.88 -16.37 11.63
C LEU A 191 -4.84 -16.80 12.74
N TYR A 192 -6.15 -16.71 12.51
CA TYR A 192 -7.14 -17.23 13.45
C TYR A 192 -7.05 -18.74 13.59
N LEU A 193 -6.83 -19.48 12.50
CA LEU A 193 -6.59 -20.92 12.57
C LEU A 193 -5.31 -21.24 13.38
N ILE A 194 -4.22 -20.50 13.22
CA ILE A 194 -3.00 -20.71 14.02
C ILE A 194 -3.28 -20.45 15.51
N ARG A 195 -3.95 -19.32 15.82
CA ARG A 195 -4.24 -18.91 17.20
C ARG A 195 -5.17 -19.87 17.92
N TYR A 196 -6.26 -20.30 17.27
CA TYR A 196 -7.32 -21.09 17.90
C TYR A 196 -7.17 -22.60 17.73
N VAL A 197 -6.43 -23.08 16.72
CA VAL A 197 -6.24 -24.53 16.47
C VAL A 197 -4.88 -25.03 16.98
N ASN A 198 -3.79 -24.26 16.83
CA ASN A 198 -2.44 -24.73 17.18
C ASN A 198 -1.94 -24.31 18.56
N TYR A 199 -2.31 -23.12 19.05
CA TYR A 199 -1.84 -22.60 20.35
C TYR A 199 -2.93 -22.54 21.44
N GLY A 200 -4.21 -22.64 21.07
CA GLY A 200 -5.34 -22.65 22.00
C GLY A 200 -5.57 -24.05 22.58
N GLY A 201 -5.10 -24.28 23.81
CA GLY A 201 -5.33 -25.54 24.52
C GLY A 201 -6.82 -25.93 24.60
N GLY A 202 -7.20 -26.98 23.87
CA GLY A 202 -8.30 -27.88 24.23
C GLY A 202 -9.73 -27.33 24.26
N GLN A 203 -10.07 -26.24 23.56
CA GLN A 203 -11.48 -25.81 23.44
C GLN A 203 -12.17 -26.48 22.23
N PRO A 204 -13.31 -27.18 22.38
CA PRO A 204 -13.91 -28.02 21.32
C PRO A 204 -14.61 -27.25 20.18
N TYR A 205 -14.55 -25.93 20.18
CA TYR A 205 -15.25 -25.05 19.21
C TYR A 205 -14.29 -24.40 18.19
N GLY A 206 -13.08 -24.95 18.03
CA GLY A 206 -11.90 -24.28 17.45
C GLY A 206 -11.97 -23.79 16.00
N THR A 207 -12.77 -24.40 15.13
CA THR A 207 -12.89 -23.97 13.71
C THR A 207 -14.12 -23.11 13.46
N GLN A 208 -15.25 -23.40 14.11
CA GLN A 208 -16.50 -22.63 13.95
C GLN A 208 -16.41 -21.24 14.56
N THR A 209 -15.76 -21.08 15.71
CA THR A 209 -15.53 -19.76 16.31
C THR A 209 -14.52 -18.95 15.51
N ALA A 210 -13.46 -19.57 14.98
CA ALA A 210 -12.48 -18.90 14.11
C ALA A 210 -13.11 -18.42 12.80
N VAL A 211 -13.94 -19.25 12.15
CA VAL A 211 -14.67 -18.87 10.94
C VAL A 211 -15.78 -17.86 11.23
N GLY A 212 -16.43 -17.94 12.39
CA GLY A 212 -17.43 -16.97 12.84
C GLY A 212 -16.84 -15.58 13.13
N LEU A 213 -15.67 -15.53 13.78
CA LEU A 213 -14.90 -14.30 13.99
C LEU A 213 -14.35 -13.77 12.66
N TRP A 214 -13.87 -14.64 11.78
CA TRP A 214 -13.44 -14.21 10.44
C TRP A 214 -14.58 -13.60 9.63
N PHE A 215 -15.76 -14.23 9.62
CA PHE A 215 -16.91 -13.70 8.88
C PHE A 215 -17.49 -12.43 9.53
N GLY A 216 -17.55 -12.40 10.86
CA GLY A 216 -18.13 -11.29 11.63
C GLY A 216 -17.20 -10.09 11.79
N GLU A 217 -15.97 -10.30 12.28
CA GLU A 217 -14.99 -9.23 12.49
C GLU A 217 -14.25 -8.86 11.21
N THR A 218 -13.72 -9.81 10.44
CA THR A 218 -12.87 -9.45 9.29
C THR A 218 -13.73 -9.01 8.10
N LEU A 219 -14.68 -9.84 7.68
CA LEU A 219 -15.58 -9.50 6.56
C LEU A 219 -16.64 -8.45 6.94
N GLY A 220 -17.27 -8.62 8.11
CA GLY A 220 -18.34 -7.75 8.56
C GLY A 220 -17.84 -6.42 9.13
N TYR A 221 -16.98 -6.47 10.15
CA TYR A 221 -16.52 -5.26 10.82
C TYR A 221 -15.43 -4.55 10.02
N GLN A 222 -14.29 -5.18 9.71
CA GLN A 222 -13.15 -4.51 9.09
C GLN A 222 -13.45 -4.04 7.66
N ILE A 223 -13.97 -4.89 6.76
CA ILE A 223 -14.21 -4.45 5.37
C ILE A 223 -15.36 -3.43 5.30
N LEU A 224 -16.53 -3.75 5.87
CA LEU A 224 -17.72 -2.90 5.71
C LEU A 224 -17.55 -1.56 6.43
N LEU A 225 -16.95 -1.55 7.63
CA LEU A 225 -16.65 -0.31 8.35
C LEU A 225 -15.62 0.52 7.59
N SER A 226 -14.58 -0.10 7.02
CA SER A 226 -13.56 0.64 6.26
C SER A 226 -14.11 1.24 4.98
N ILE A 227 -14.99 0.54 4.27
CA ILE A 227 -15.70 1.09 3.12
C ILE A 227 -16.60 2.25 3.56
N ALA A 228 -17.42 2.06 4.60
CA ALA A 228 -18.32 3.10 5.09
C ALA A 228 -17.54 4.35 5.56
N TYR A 229 -16.45 4.14 6.30
CA TYR A 229 -15.59 5.18 6.82
C TYR A 229 -14.87 5.93 5.69
N GLY A 230 -14.26 5.20 4.75
CA GLY A 230 -13.61 5.78 3.57
C GLY A 230 -14.57 6.60 2.72
N VAL A 231 -15.82 6.13 2.55
CA VAL A 231 -16.86 6.90 1.84
C VAL A 231 -17.24 8.17 2.60
N VAL A 232 -17.48 8.09 3.90
CA VAL A 232 -17.89 9.25 4.73
C VAL A 232 -16.78 10.30 4.76
N VAL A 233 -15.54 9.90 5.06
CA VAL A 233 -14.40 10.83 5.13
C VAL A 233 -14.05 11.37 3.75
N GLY A 234 -14.01 10.53 2.72
CA GLY A 234 -13.77 10.97 1.35
C GLY A 234 -14.82 11.97 0.86
N TRP A 235 -16.09 11.74 1.19
CA TRP A 235 -17.18 12.66 0.83
C TRP A 235 -17.11 13.99 1.60
N LEU A 236 -16.86 13.95 2.91
CA LEU A 236 -16.68 15.15 3.73
C LEU A 236 -15.48 15.98 3.25
N ALA A 237 -14.35 15.33 3.01
CA ALA A 237 -13.14 15.99 2.52
C ALA A 237 -13.37 16.64 1.16
N LYS A 238 -14.06 15.94 0.24
CA LYS A 238 -14.44 16.47 -1.07
C LYS A 238 -15.36 17.69 -0.96
N GLU A 239 -16.37 17.66 -0.10
CA GLU A 239 -17.30 18.79 0.06
C GLU A 239 -16.61 19.99 0.72
N MET A 240 -15.77 19.76 1.73
CA MET A 240 -14.93 20.80 2.35
C MET A 240 -14.00 21.45 1.33
N LEU A 241 -13.38 20.64 0.47
CA LEU A 241 -12.49 21.12 -0.57
C LEU A 241 -13.23 21.97 -1.61
N ARG A 242 -14.42 21.54 -2.03
CA ARG A 242 -15.28 22.29 -2.95
C ARG A 242 -15.77 23.61 -2.34
N PHE A 243 -16.07 23.60 -1.05
CA PHE A 243 -16.43 24.82 -0.31
C PHE A 243 -15.24 25.79 -0.27
N ALA A 244 -14.06 25.31 0.12
CA ALA A 244 -12.87 26.15 0.22
C ALA A 244 -12.43 26.73 -1.13
N GLU A 245 -12.56 25.96 -2.20
CA GLU A 245 -12.28 26.43 -3.56
C GLU A 245 -13.30 27.49 -4.03
N ARG A 246 -14.60 27.29 -3.79
CA ARG A 246 -15.63 28.30 -4.13
C ARG A 246 -15.39 29.64 -3.43
N HIS A 247 -14.77 29.61 -2.26
CA HIS A 247 -14.41 30.80 -1.50
C HIS A 247 -12.99 31.32 -1.78
N ASN A 248 -12.26 30.75 -2.76
CA ASN A 248 -10.86 31.09 -3.08
C ASN A 248 -9.93 31.09 -1.86
N LEU A 249 -10.18 30.20 -0.89
CA LEU A 249 -9.40 30.13 0.36
C LEU A 249 -8.13 29.27 0.20
N VAL A 250 -8.01 28.51 -0.88
CA VAL A 250 -6.97 27.47 -1.04
C VAL A 250 -6.25 27.63 -2.36
N ASP A 251 -4.93 27.68 -2.30
CA ASP A 251 -4.04 27.72 -3.46
C ASP A 251 -3.92 26.33 -4.12
N ARG A 252 -3.55 26.25 -5.40
CA ARG A 252 -3.53 24.97 -6.15
C ARG A 252 -2.59 23.92 -5.54
N GLU A 253 -1.44 24.32 -5.02
CA GLU A 253 -0.50 23.40 -4.38
C GLU A 253 -1.05 22.90 -3.04
N SER A 254 -1.66 23.80 -2.25
CA SER A 254 -2.32 23.46 -0.98
C SER A 254 -3.54 22.56 -1.18
N PHE A 255 -4.20 22.66 -2.33
CA PHE A 255 -5.34 21.83 -2.70
C PHE A 255 -4.98 20.34 -2.79
N LEU A 256 -3.84 20.01 -3.41
CA LEU A 256 -3.36 18.63 -3.53
C LEU A 256 -2.85 18.10 -2.20
N VAL A 257 -2.06 18.90 -1.49
CA VAL A 257 -1.54 18.54 -0.16
C VAL A 257 -2.68 18.31 0.82
N PHE A 258 -3.74 19.13 0.78
CA PHE A 258 -4.91 18.98 1.64
C PHE A 258 -5.69 17.69 1.36
N SER A 259 -5.93 17.38 0.08
CA SER A 259 -6.60 16.13 -0.29
C SER A 259 -5.82 14.91 0.15
N ILE A 260 -4.49 14.89 -0.07
CA ILE A 260 -3.65 13.77 0.36
C ILE A 260 -3.56 13.72 1.90
N SER A 261 -3.35 14.85 2.58
CA SER A 261 -3.20 14.89 4.04
C SER A 261 -4.46 14.48 4.79
N ILE A 262 -5.65 14.92 4.35
CA ILE A 262 -6.92 14.55 4.98
C ILE A 262 -7.39 13.17 4.53
N ALA A 263 -7.26 12.82 3.25
CA ALA A 263 -7.67 11.49 2.81
C ALA A 263 -6.78 10.39 3.39
N GLN A 264 -5.54 10.72 3.78
CA GLN A 264 -4.57 9.70 4.12
C GLN A 264 -4.09 9.77 5.58
N LEU A 265 -3.51 10.88 6.03
CA LEU A 265 -2.99 10.94 7.41
C LEU A 265 -4.11 10.91 8.44
N PHE A 266 -5.23 11.57 8.12
CA PHE A 266 -6.41 11.48 8.98
C PHE A 266 -7.00 10.07 8.94
N ILE A 267 -7.20 9.45 7.77
CA ILE A 267 -7.77 8.10 7.66
C ILE A 267 -6.87 7.04 8.31
N ILE A 268 -5.57 7.03 8.04
CA ILE A 268 -4.63 6.10 8.69
C ILE A 268 -4.65 6.31 10.21
N GLY A 269 -4.66 7.56 10.67
CA GLY A 269 -4.70 7.88 12.09
C GLY A 269 -5.99 7.43 12.77
N THR A 270 -7.15 7.74 12.19
CA THR A 270 -8.45 7.45 12.79
C THR A 270 -8.89 6.00 12.58
N CYS A 271 -8.69 5.40 11.41
CA CYS A 271 -8.91 3.95 11.21
C CYS A 271 -7.95 3.14 12.07
N GLY A 272 -6.70 3.59 12.23
CA GLY A 272 -5.74 3.00 13.14
C GLY A 272 -6.21 3.00 14.59
N LEU A 273 -6.86 4.08 15.04
CA LEU A 273 -7.49 4.16 16.37
C LEU A 273 -8.72 3.25 16.51
N ILE A 274 -9.49 3.08 15.43
CA ILE A 274 -10.69 2.23 15.38
C ILE A 274 -10.30 0.74 15.26
N GLY A 275 -9.06 0.42 14.87
CA GLY A 275 -8.61 -0.96 14.62
C GLY A 275 -9.21 -1.55 13.33
N SER A 276 -9.56 -0.69 12.38
CA SER A 276 -10.12 -1.08 11.08
C SER A 276 -9.04 -1.04 9.99
N ASP A 277 -9.35 -1.64 8.84
CA ASP A 277 -8.47 -1.65 7.66
C ASP A 277 -8.30 -0.22 7.09
N ASP A 278 -7.14 0.36 7.34
CA ASP A 278 -6.74 1.69 6.90
C ASP A 278 -6.39 1.73 5.40
N VAL A 279 -5.84 0.64 4.88
CA VAL A 279 -5.45 0.43 3.48
C VAL A 279 -6.67 0.51 2.56
N LEU A 280 -7.71 -0.27 2.86
CA LEU A 280 -8.97 -0.25 2.10
C LEU A 280 -9.68 1.10 2.24
N ALA A 281 -9.73 1.67 3.44
CA ALA A 281 -10.36 2.97 3.67
C ALA A 281 -9.69 4.09 2.85
N CYS A 282 -8.36 4.08 2.76
CA CYS A 282 -7.57 5.00 1.93
C CYS A 282 -7.91 4.86 0.44
N PHE A 283 -7.94 3.63 -0.09
CA PHE A 283 -8.30 3.39 -1.49
C PHE A 283 -9.72 3.84 -1.82
N ILE A 284 -10.69 3.54 -0.94
CA ILE A 284 -12.09 3.95 -1.12
C ILE A 284 -12.22 5.47 -1.04
N ALA A 285 -11.55 6.13 -0.11
CA ALA A 285 -11.53 7.58 -0.03
C ALA A 285 -10.99 8.21 -1.32
N GLY A 286 -9.87 7.71 -1.85
CA GLY A 286 -9.31 8.11 -3.15
C GLY A 286 -10.32 7.98 -4.30
N ASN A 287 -11.07 6.87 -4.35
CA ASN A 287 -12.14 6.67 -5.34
C ASN A 287 -13.34 7.63 -5.17
N VAL A 288 -13.65 8.07 -3.95
CA VAL A 288 -14.72 9.06 -3.74
C VAL A 288 -14.31 10.44 -4.28
N PHE A 289 -13.03 10.79 -4.22
CA PHE A 289 -12.53 12.03 -4.86
C PHE A 289 -12.73 12.03 -6.37
N THR A 290 -12.63 10.88 -7.03
CA THR A 290 -12.76 10.75 -8.50
C THR A 290 -14.20 10.59 -8.97
N TRP A 291 -15.18 10.48 -8.07
CA TRP A 291 -16.58 10.24 -8.44
C TRP A 291 -17.12 11.26 -9.46
N ASP A 292 -16.78 12.54 -9.30
CA ASP A 292 -17.25 13.61 -10.22
C ASP A 292 -16.26 13.93 -11.35
N ASP A 293 -15.17 13.17 -11.48
CA ASP A 293 -14.06 13.40 -12.43
C ASP A 293 -13.36 14.77 -12.32
N TRP A 294 -13.87 15.64 -11.44
CA TRP A 294 -13.48 17.02 -11.29
C TRP A 294 -12.09 17.15 -10.67
N PHE A 295 -11.80 16.37 -9.64
CA PHE A 295 -10.49 16.37 -8.98
C PHE A 295 -9.42 15.81 -9.91
N ARG A 296 -9.71 14.70 -10.61
CA ARG A 296 -8.79 14.07 -11.57
C ARG A 296 -8.43 15.01 -12.72
N LYS A 297 -9.42 15.63 -13.36
CA LYS A 297 -9.18 16.60 -14.45
C LYS A 297 -8.37 17.82 -14.02
N LYS A 298 -8.54 18.26 -12.77
CA LYS A 298 -7.83 19.44 -12.26
C LYS A 298 -6.39 19.12 -11.85
N THR A 299 -6.13 17.87 -11.49
CA THR A 299 -4.83 17.36 -11.00
C THR A 299 -4.03 16.65 -12.09
N HIS A 300 -4.63 16.38 -13.25
CA HIS A 300 -4.01 15.62 -14.33
C HIS A 300 -2.66 16.20 -14.79
N ASP A 301 -2.52 17.53 -14.75
CA ASP A 301 -1.31 18.23 -15.19
C ASP A 301 -0.34 18.54 -14.03
N ASP A 302 -0.69 18.18 -12.79
CA ASP A 302 0.13 18.48 -11.63
C ASP A 302 1.12 17.35 -11.31
N SER A 303 2.40 17.70 -11.28
CA SER A 303 3.52 16.76 -11.05
C SER A 303 3.75 16.39 -9.59
N LEU A 304 3.01 16.99 -8.65
CA LEU A 304 3.22 16.78 -7.20
C LEU A 304 2.88 15.35 -6.75
N GLN A 305 1.87 14.72 -7.34
CA GLN A 305 1.50 13.33 -7.01
C GLN A 305 2.62 12.33 -7.38
N PRO A 306 3.11 12.30 -8.64
CA PRO A 306 4.26 11.48 -9.01
C PRO A 306 5.53 11.79 -8.19
N THR A 307 5.73 13.05 -7.82
CA THR A 307 6.93 13.46 -7.06
C THR A 307 6.89 12.92 -5.62
N ILE A 308 5.73 12.95 -4.98
CA ILE A 308 5.54 12.38 -3.63
C ILE A 308 5.66 10.85 -3.67
N GLU A 309 5.06 10.18 -4.67
CA GLU A 309 5.26 8.72 -4.88
C GLU A 309 6.74 8.38 -5.02
N LEU A 310 7.47 9.12 -5.86
CA LEU A 310 8.90 8.89 -6.09
C LEU A 310 9.72 9.07 -4.80
N LEU A 311 9.42 10.09 -3.99
CA LEU A 311 10.13 10.34 -2.74
C LEU A 311 9.88 9.29 -1.65
N LEU A 312 8.76 8.58 -1.73
CA LEU A 312 8.40 7.57 -0.73
C LEU A 312 8.77 6.15 -1.16
N ASN A 313 8.87 5.91 -2.47
CA ASN A 313 9.27 4.62 -3.02
C ASN A 313 10.79 4.42 -3.03
N VAL A 314 11.57 5.51 -2.97
CA VAL A 314 13.05 5.55 -3.04
C VAL A 314 13.64 5.75 -1.65
#